data_AF-A0A1H6IIG1-F1
#
_entry.id   AF-A0A1H6IIG1-F1
#
_cell.length_a   1.000
_cell.length_b   1.000
_cell.length_c   1.000
_cell.angle_alpha   90.00
_cell.angle_beta   90.00
_cell.angle_gamma   90.00
#
_symmetry.space_group_name_H-M   'P 1'
#
loop_
_entity.id
_entity.type
_entity.pdbx_description
1 polymer ?
#
loop_
_entity_poly.entity_id
_entity_poly.type
_entity_poly.pdbx_seq_one_letter_code
_entity_poly.pdbx_strand_id
1 'polypeptide(L)'
;MLNFYTYGEYFRKNSNFVPFRTIAEFVRYYRADDVIYGDLSFDNLWGNLAVFMPAGVFFPALWKKQRSFKVFALTIAAVIIGVEAGQFLTMRGSCDIDDFILNISGAFIGFAFSKLNIVRKLIFTDIS
;
A
#
# COMPACT_ATOMS: atom_id res chain seq x y z
N MET A 1 -26.81 -18.96 -13.24
CA MET A 1 -27.16 -17.52 -13.19
C MET A 1 -25.90 -16.77 -12.82
N LEU A 2 -25.40 -15.90 -13.70
CA LEU A 2 -24.31 -14.98 -13.36
C LEU A 2 -24.90 -13.91 -12.43
N ASN A 3 -24.61 -13.99 -11.13
CA ASN A 3 -24.96 -12.94 -10.18
C ASN A 3 -24.04 -11.74 -10.45
N PHE A 4 -24.44 -10.87 -11.37
CA PHE A 4 -23.83 -9.55 -11.47
C PHE A 4 -24.20 -8.79 -10.20
N TYR A 5 -23.26 -8.66 -9.27
CA TYR A 5 -23.43 -7.75 -8.15
C TYR A 5 -23.76 -6.36 -8.68
N THR A 6 -24.83 -5.76 -8.20
CA THR A 6 -25.05 -4.34 -8.46
C THR A 6 -23.89 -3.55 -7.85
N TYR A 7 -23.51 -2.42 -8.43
CA TYR A 7 -22.41 -1.59 -7.90
C TYR A 7 -22.63 -1.24 -6.42
N GLY A 8 -23.88 -1.03 -6.00
CA GLY A 8 -24.24 -0.80 -4.60
C GLY A 8 -24.00 -2.01 -3.68
N GLU A 9 -24.23 -3.23 -4.15
CA GLU A 9 -23.91 -4.44 -3.38
C GLU A 9 -22.40 -4.68 -3.30
N TYR A 10 -21.68 -4.44 -4.40
CA TYR A 10 -20.22 -4.48 -4.41
C TYR A 10 -19.63 -3.48 -3.42
N PHE A 11 -20.12 -2.23 -3.45
CA PHE A 11 -19.73 -1.17 -2.51
C PHE A 11 -19.93 -1.61 -1.06
N ARG A 12 -21.14 -2.08 -0.72
CA ARG A 12 -21.46 -2.47 0.67
C ARG A 12 -20.63 -3.64 1.17
N LYS A 13 -20.28 -4.58 0.30
CA LYS A 13 -19.58 -5.81 0.68
C LYS A 13 -18.06 -5.64 0.73
N ASN A 14 -17.51 -4.71 -0.04
CA ASN A 14 -16.05 -4.53 -0.21
C ASN A 14 -15.56 -3.17 0.30
N SER A 15 -16.25 -2.57 1.28
CA SER A 15 -15.77 -1.33 1.92
C SER A 15 -15.52 -1.58 3.41
N ASN A 16 -14.29 -1.33 3.85
CA ASN A 16 -13.92 -1.31 5.26
C ASN A 16 -13.26 0.03 5.59
N PHE A 17 -13.92 0.82 6.43
CA PHE A 17 -13.39 2.10 6.90
C PHE A 17 -12.94 2.05 8.36
N VAL A 18 -12.94 0.86 8.98
CA VAL A 18 -12.47 0.68 10.37
C VAL A 18 -10.98 0.33 10.32
N PRO A 19 -10.09 1.22 10.80
CA PRO A 19 -8.66 0.96 10.79
C PRO A 19 -8.29 -0.26 11.63
N PHE A 20 -7.32 -1.01 11.13
CA PHE A 20 -6.73 -2.22 11.69
C PHE A 20 -7.68 -3.41 11.81
N ARG A 21 -8.88 -3.34 11.23
CA ARG A 21 -9.85 -4.43 11.32
C ARG A 21 -9.36 -5.65 10.52
N THR A 22 -8.97 -5.45 9.28
CA THR A 22 -8.53 -6.50 8.38
C THR A 22 -7.21 -7.08 8.88
N ILE A 23 -6.29 -6.22 9.35
CA ILE A 23 -5.05 -6.65 10.01
C ILE A 23 -5.34 -7.52 11.26
N ALA A 24 -6.32 -7.14 12.09
CA ALA A 24 -6.68 -7.92 13.27
C ALA A 24 -7.34 -9.26 12.92
N GLU A 25 -8.16 -9.31 11.87
CA GLU A 25 -8.73 -10.56 11.34
C GLU A 25 -7.63 -11.51 10.86
N PHE A 26 -6.63 -10.99 10.14
CA PHE A 26 -5.46 -11.75 9.70
C PHE A 26 -4.66 -12.33 10.87
N VAL A 27 -4.39 -11.55 11.92
CA VAL A 27 -3.71 -12.03 13.12
C VAL A 27 -4.51 -13.15 13.81
N ARG A 28 -5.84 -13.11 13.74
CA ARG A 28 -6.70 -14.17 14.29
C ARG A 28 -6.61 -15.46 13.48
N TYR A 29 -6.66 -15.39 12.15
CA TYR A 29 -6.51 -16.58 11.29
C TYR A 29 -5.15 -17.24 11.49
N TYR A 30 -4.08 -16.44 11.54
CA TYR A 30 -2.73 -16.95 11.81
C TYR A 30 -2.62 -17.63 13.18
N ARG A 31 -3.22 -17.05 14.23
CA ARG A 31 -3.22 -17.65 15.58
C ARG A 31 -4.09 -18.89 15.73
N ALA A 32 -5.04 -19.09 14.83
CA ALA A 32 -5.92 -20.26 14.85
C ALA A 32 -5.34 -21.47 14.11
N ASP A 33 -4.07 -21.40 13.67
CA ASP A 33 -3.42 -22.38 12.81
C ASP A 33 -4.21 -22.70 11.52
N ASP A 34 -5.01 -21.74 11.06
CA ASP A 34 -5.72 -21.85 9.79
C ASP A 34 -4.75 -21.50 8.66
N VAL A 35 -4.07 -22.53 8.17
CA VAL A 35 -2.99 -22.40 7.18
C VAL A 35 -3.50 -21.74 5.89
N ILE A 36 -4.71 -22.07 5.45
CA ILE A 36 -5.25 -21.59 4.16
C ILE A 36 -5.60 -20.10 4.25
N TYR A 37 -6.37 -19.70 5.25
CA TYR A 37 -6.74 -18.30 5.41
C TYR A 37 -5.56 -17.46 5.93
N GLY A 38 -4.65 -18.05 6.71
CA GLY A 38 -3.43 -17.43 7.20
C GLY A 38 -2.46 -17.05 6.08
N ASP A 39 -2.18 -17.95 5.13
CA ASP A 39 -1.28 -17.67 4.00
C ASP A 39 -1.86 -16.58 3.08
N LEU A 40 -3.15 -16.67 2.74
CA LEU A 40 -3.82 -15.65 1.91
C LEU A 40 -3.82 -14.26 2.58
N SER A 41 -3.95 -14.25 3.91
CA SER A 41 -3.89 -13.02 4.72
C SER A 41 -2.49 -12.41 4.71
N PHE A 42 -1.47 -13.26 4.85
CA PHE A 42 -0.06 -12.84 4.82
C PHE A 42 0.32 -12.26 3.45
N ASP A 43 -0.08 -12.91 2.36
CA ASP A 43 0.19 -12.43 1.00
C ASP A 43 -0.47 -11.07 0.73
N ASN A 44 -1.68 -10.84 1.23
CA ASN A 44 -2.34 -9.52 1.11
C ASN A 44 -1.60 -8.44 1.90
N LEU A 45 -1.20 -8.73 3.15
CA LEU A 45 -0.41 -7.80 3.95
C LEU A 45 0.91 -7.46 3.28
N TRP A 46 1.65 -8.48 2.83
CA TRP A 46 2.95 -8.28 2.22
C TRP A 46 2.83 -7.61 0.86
N GLY A 47 1.85 -8.00 0.06
CA GLY A 47 1.55 -7.41 -1.24
C GLY A 47 1.33 -5.91 -1.13
N ASN A 48 0.41 -5.47 -0.27
CA ASN A 48 0.14 -4.04 -0.08
C ASN A 48 1.37 -3.30 0.46
N LEU A 49 2.09 -3.88 1.42
CA LEU A 49 3.29 -3.25 1.97
C LEU A 49 4.44 -3.17 0.94
N ALA A 50 4.56 -4.12 0.01
CA ALA A 50 5.63 -4.17 -0.98
C ALA A 50 5.35 -3.30 -2.22
N VAL A 51 4.09 -3.16 -2.65
CA VAL A 51 3.73 -2.51 -3.93
C VAL A 51 4.25 -1.07 -4.04
N PHE A 52 4.16 -0.27 -2.98
CA PHE A 52 4.61 1.13 -3.00
C PHE A 52 6.01 1.37 -2.43
N MET A 53 6.68 0.31 -1.94
CA MET A 53 8.04 0.43 -1.43
C MET A 53 9.04 0.96 -2.47
N PRO A 54 9.02 0.51 -3.75
CA PRO A 54 9.90 1.06 -4.78
C PRO A 54 9.67 2.56 -5.04
N ALA A 55 8.42 3.04 -4.93
CA ALA A 55 8.11 4.46 -5.10
C ALA A 55 8.79 5.32 -4.01
N GLY A 56 8.93 4.79 -2.80
CA GLY A 56 9.71 5.41 -1.72
C GLY A 56 11.18 5.63 -2.06
N VAL A 57 11.76 4.78 -2.89
CA VAL A 57 13.14 4.92 -3.36
C VAL A 57 13.21 5.81 -4.61
N PHE A 58 12.34 5.58 -5.59
CA PHE A 58 12.41 6.24 -6.89
C PHE A 58 11.94 7.70 -6.85
N PHE A 59 10.96 8.07 -6.02
CA PHE A 59 10.51 9.47 -5.97
C PHE A 59 11.62 10.43 -5.54
N PRO A 60 12.34 10.21 -4.42
CA PRO A 60 13.47 11.07 -4.05
C PRO A 60 14.64 10.95 -5.04
N ALA A 61 14.77 9.81 -5.74
CA ALA A 61 15.76 9.58 -6.81
C ALA A 61 15.55 10.55 -8.00
N LEU A 62 14.33 10.55 -8.52
CA LEU A 62 13.95 11.26 -9.75
C LEU A 62 13.73 12.76 -9.52
N TRP A 63 13.21 13.15 -8.35
CA TRP A 63 12.86 14.54 -8.08
C TRP A 63 13.49 15.06 -6.78
N LYS A 64 14.33 16.10 -6.90
CA LYS A 64 14.99 16.75 -5.75
C LYS A 64 13.99 17.20 -4.66
N LYS A 65 12.81 17.70 -5.04
CA LYS A 65 11.76 18.13 -4.10
C LYS A 65 11.22 16.97 -3.25
N GLN A 66 11.15 15.77 -3.83
CA GLN A 66 10.68 14.55 -3.14
C GLN A 66 11.69 14.02 -2.13
N ARG A 67 12.91 14.58 -2.03
CA ARG A 67 13.85 14.26 -0.94
C ARG A 67 13.38 14.80 0.41
N SER A 68 12.46 15.77 0.44
CA SER A 68 11.81 16.23 1.66
C SER A 68 10.70 15.25 2.05
N PHE A 69 10.75 14.72 3.27
CA PHE A 69 9.74 13.77 3.75
C PHE A 69 8.32 14.35 3.67
N LYS A 70 8.12 15.64 3.98
CA LYS A 70 6.79 16.27 3.92
C LYS A 70 6.22 16.29 2.50
N VAL A 71 7.06 16.64 1.52
CA VAL A 71 6.65 16.68 0.10
C VAL A 71 6.38 15.28 -0.41
N PHE A 72 7.24 14.33 -0.04
CA PHE A 72 7.07 12.92 -0.34
C PHE A 72 5.78 12.35 0.24
N ALA A 73 5.53 12.54 1.54
CA ALA A 73 4.36 12.02 2.22
C ALA A 73 3.05 12.53 1.59
N LEU A 74 2.97 13.82 1.26
CA LEU A 74 1.79 14.38 0.57
C LEU A 74 1.63 13.79 -0.83
N THR A 75 2.72 13.69 -1.59
CA THR A 75 2.67 13.16 -2.96
C THR A 75 2.26 11.70 -2.97
N ILE A 76 2.88 10.88 -2.13
CA ILE A 76 2.63 9.45 -2.11
C ILE A 76 1.24 9.13 -1.56
N ALA A 77 0.76 9.85 -0.55
CA ALA A 77 -0.61 9.70 -0.07
C ALA A 77 -1.63 10.00 -1.18
N ALA A 78 -1.44 11.07 -1.95
CA ALA A 78 -2.31 11.39 -3.08
C ALA A 78 -2.28 10.31 -4.17
N VAL A 79 -1.09 9.77 -4.47
CA VAL A 79 -0.94 8.68 -5.44
C VAL A 79 -1.65 7.42 -4.97
N ILE A 80 -1.46 6.99 -3.72
CA ILE A 80 -2.09 5.78 -3.17
C ILE A 80 -3.62 5.93 -3.16
N ILE A 81 -4.14 7.07 -2.68
CA ILE A 81 -5.59 7.35 -2.71
C ILE A 81 -6.14 7.26 -4.15
N GLY A 82 -5.41 7.82 -5.12
CA GLY A 82 -5.82 7.75 -6.53
C GLY A 82 -5.84 6.32 -7.08
N VAL A 83 -4.85 5.50 -6.70
CA VAL A 83 -4.78 4.08 -7.11
C VAL A 83 -5.91 3.28 -6.48
N GLU A 84 -6.14 3.41 -5.17
CA GLU A 84 -7.22 2.69 -4.46
C GLU A 84 -8.61 3.11 -4.95
N ALA A 85 -8.81 4.42 -5.18
CA ALA A 85 -10.05 4.89 -5.81
C ALA A 85 -10.25 4.28 -7.20
N GLY A 86 -9.19 4.19 -8.01
CA GLY A 86 -9.23 3.54 -9.32
C GLY A 86 -9.55 2.05 -9.23
N GLN A 87 -8.92 1.32 -8.31
CA GLN A 87 -9.19 -0.12 -8.07
C GLN A 87 -10.62 -0.35 -7.61
N PHE A 88 -11.15 0.53 -6.76
CA PHE A 88 -12.52 0.47 -6.29
C PHE A 88 -13.53 0.72 -7.42
N LEU A 89 -13.34 1.81 -8.19
CA LEU A 89 -14.20 2.16 -9.33
C LEU A 89 -14.22 1.08 -10.41
N THR A 90 -13.10 0.37 -10.60
CA THR A 90 -12.97 -0.71 -11.57
C THR A 90 -13.44 -2.07 -11.04
N MET A 91 -14.00 -2.13 -9.84
CA MET A 91 -14.43 -3.36 -9.15
C MET A 91 -13.31 -4.40 -9.03
N ARG A 92 -12.06 -3.97 -8.94
CA ARG A 92 -10.88 -4.84 -8.80
C ARG A 92 -10.35 -4.91 -7.38
N GLY A 93 -10.75 -3.99 -6.50
CA GLY A 93 -10.27 -3.93 -5.12
C GLY A 93 -11.37 -3.56 -4.14
N SER A 94 -11.11 -3.87 -2.87
CA SER A 94 -11.87 -3.35 -1.73
C SER A 94 -11.45 -1.92 -1.42
N CYS A 95 -12.39 -1.09 -1.00
CA CYS A 95 -12.07 0.17 -0.34
C CYS A 95 -11.77 -0.16 1.12
N ASP A 96 -10.55 -0.66 1.39
CA ASP A 96 -10.08 -0.99 2.72
C ASP A 96 -9.05 0.04 3.19
N ILE A 97 -9.35 0.71 4.31
CA ILE A 97 -8.43 1.67 4.93
C ILE A 97 -7.11 1.02 5.36
N ASP A 98 -7.11 -0.30 5.62
CA ASP A 98 -5.91 -1.03 5.98
C ASP A 98 -4.95 -1.17 4.79
N ASP A 99 -5.47 -1.30 3.56
CA ASP A 99 -4.66 -1.32 2.35
C ASP A 99 -3.91 0.01 2.19
N PHE A 100 -4.58 1.14 2.42
CA PHE A 100 -3.97 2.47 2.42
C PHE A 100 -2.84 2.57 3.45
N ILE A 101 -3.09 2.09 4.66
CA ILE A 101 -2.12 2.12 5.77
C ILE A 101 -0.90 1.26 5.43
N LEU A 102 -1.09 0.09 4.82
CA LEU A 102 0.00 -0.80 4.42
C LEU A 102 0.80 -0.20 3.26
N ASN A 103 0.11 0.30 2.23
CA ASN A 103 0.71 0.96 1.07
C ASN A 103 1.57 2.16 1.49
N ILE A 104 1.05 3.04 2.36
CA ILE A 104 1.79 4.24 2.80
C ILE A 104 2.98 3.86 3.68
N SER A 105 2.82 2.84 4.54
CA SER A 105 3.89 2.30 5.37
C SER A 105 5.02 1.73 4.52
N GLY A 106 4.68 1.01 3.44
CA GLY A 106 5.63 0.45 2.48
C GLY A 106 6.45 1.53 1.80
N ALA A 107 5.78 2.58 1.34
CA ALA A 107 6.44 3.72 0.74
C ALA A 107 7.36 4.46 1.72
N PHE A 108 6.98 4.57 3.01
CA PHE A 108 7.81 5.19 4.04
C PHE A 108 9.07 4.35 4.33
N ILE A 109 8.94 3.02 4.36
CA ILE A 109 10.06 2.10 4.46
C ILE A 109 11.03 2.31 3.28
N GLY A 110 10.51 2.33 2.05
CA GLY A 110 11.30 2.61 0.85
C GLY A 110 12.00 3.98 0.89
N PHE A 111 11.31 5.01 1.39
CA PHE A 111 11.89 6.33 1.58
C PHE A 111 13.02 6.33 2.60
N ALA A 112 12.87 5.62 3.71
CA ALA A 112 13.95 5.45 4.69
C ALA A 112 15.15 4.72 4.07
N PHE A 113 14.92 3.67 3.28
CA PHE A 113 15.98 2.98 2.53
C PHE A 113 16.72 3.93 1.57
N SER A 114 16.01 4.86 0.91
CA SER A 114 16.63 5.85 0.01
C SER A 114 17.65 6.78 0.71
N LYS A 115 17.55 6.92 2.04
CA LYS A 115 18.44 7.77 2.84
C LYS A 115 19.74 7.07 3.23
N LEU A 116 19.82 5.74 3.10
CA LEU A 116 21.05 5.01 3.39
C LEU A 116 22.17 5.48 2.46
N ASN A 117 23.35 5.75 3.02
CA ASN A 117 24.48 6.32 2.27
C ASN A 117 24.88 5.47 1.05
N ILE A 118 24.74 4.14 1.13
CA ILE A 118 25.03 3.21 0.03
C ILE A 118 24.03 3.43 -1.11
N VAL A 119 22.73 3.40 -0.80
CA VAL A 119 21.65 3.63 -1.78
C VAL A 119 21.77 5.03 -2.37
N ARG A 120 22.07 6.03 -1.54
CA ARG A 120 22.26 7.41 -1.98
C ARG A 120 23.43 7.54 -2.96
N LYS A 121 24.55 6.85 -2.72
CA LYS A 121 25.70 6.85 -3.65
C LYS A 121 25.40 6.12 -4.96
N LEU A 122 24.57 5.07 -4.94
CA LEU A 122 24.19 4.32 -6.13
C LEU A 122 23.17 5.08 -7.01
N ILE A 123 22.28 5.83 -6.37
CA ILE A 123 21.13 6.47 -7.05
C ILE A 123 21.42 7.94 -7.42
N PHE A 124 22.30 8.64 -6.69
CA PHE A 124 22.54 10.07 -6.86
C PHE A 124 23.96 10.43 -7.31
N THR A 125 24.58 9.57 -8.12
CA THR A 125 26.00 9.69 -8.50
C THR A 125 26.34 10.97 -9.27
N ASP A 126 25.38 11.64 -9.93
CA ASP A 126 25.68 12.74 -10.87
C ASP A 126 25.07 14.11 -10.50
N ILE A 127 25.16 14.54 -9.25
CA ILE A 127 24.91 15.97 -8.92
C ILE A 127 25.83 16.43 -7.77
N SER A 128 27.14 16.46 -8.02
CA SER A 128 28.11 17.27 -7.28
C SER A 128 28.72 18.29 -8.20
#